data_AF-T1BNY2-F1
#
_entry.id   AF-T1BNY2-F1
#
_cell.length_a   1.000
_cell.length_b   1.000
_cell.length_c   1.000
_cell.angle_alpha   90.00
_cell.angle_beta   90.00
_cell.angle_gamma   90.00
#
_symmetry.space_group_name_H-M   'P 1'
#
loop_
_entity.id
_entity.type
_entity.pdbx_description
1 polymer ?
#
loop_
_entity_poly.entity_id
_entity_poly.type
_entity_poly.pdbx_seq_one_letter_code
_entity_poly.pdbx_strand_id
1 'polypeptide(L)'
;MAGHGKEIVFTDEILNDSRMLEEANSEVNMIAEQIRRGYSVKNVSVDQKYGQLREFLFSVAMSRIKAEGKFSRYDRIWLDEYSASYSTPEIVGKYRAGRIRSRKIFDLGAGACMQAIILAEHNEVVAIEEDPLRANLGRLNSIAYGSSFAEGNKCRGSKFHLCK
;
A
#
# COMPACT_ATOMS: atom_id res chain seq x y z
N MET A 1 7.18 14.11 14.10
CA MET A 1 6.72 13.80 12.74
C MET A 1 7.85 14.15 11.78
N ALA A 2 8.66 13.17 11.39
CA ALA A 2 9.74 13.38 10.42
C ALA A 2 9.11 13.55 9.02
N GLY A 3 9.67 14.45 8.21
CA GLY A 3 9.04 14.93 6.98
C GLY A 3 8.99 13.89 5.86
N HIS A 4 7.81 13.29 5.66
CA HIS A 4 7.49 12.46 4.49
C HIS A 4 7.02 13.28 3.28
N GLY A 5 7.40 14.57 3.20
CA GLY A 5 6.80 15.50 2.24
C GLY A 5 7.00 15.08 0.79
N LYS A 6 8.17 14.54 0.45
CA LYS A 6 8.47 14.11 -0.93
C LYS A 6 7.80 12.79 -1.26
N GLU A 7 7.73 11.88 -0.30
CA GLU A 7 7.10 10.57 -0.43
C GLU A 7 5.59 10.69 -0.59
N ILE A 8 4.96 11.61 0.16
CA ILE A 8 3.52 11.90 0.03
C ILE A 8 3.22 12.47 -1.35
N VAL A 9 3.99 13.47 -1.81
CA VAL A 9 3.82 14.06 -3.14
C VAL A 9 4.01 13.00 -4.23
N PHE A 10 5.09 12.22 -4.16
CA PHE A 10 5.36 11.15 -5.11
C PHE A 10 4.26 10.09 -5.14
N THR A 11 3.80 9.64 -3.97
CA THR A 11 2.74 8.62 -3.90
C THR A 11 1.40 9.15 -4.42
N ASP A 12 1.11 10.44 -4.25
CA ASP A 12 -0.07 11.09 -4.84
C ASP A 12 0.07 11.23 -6.37
N GLU A 13 1.25 11.56 -6.89
CA GLU A 13 1.50 11.62 -8.34
C GLU A 13 1.28 10.25 -9.01
N ILE A 14 1.87 9.18 -8.48
CA ILE A 14 1.69 7.83 -9.06
C ILE A 14 0.27 7.28 -8.89
N LEU A 15 -0.49 7.75 -7.89
CA LEU A 15 -1.91 7.39 -7.75
C LEU A 15 -2.76 7.93 -8.90
N ASN A 16 -2.38 9.10 -9.43
CA ASN A 16 -3.11 9.78 -10.48
C ASN A 16 -2.60 9.47 -11.89
N ASP A 17 -1.46 8.78 -12.03
CA ASP A 17 -0.87 8.39 -13.30
C ASP A 17 -0.54 6.89 -13.34
N SER A 18 -1.39 6.12 -14.01
CA SER A 18 -1.22 4.66 -14.18
C SER A 18 0.09 4.26 -14.85
N ARG A 19 0.63 5.09 -15.76
CA ARG A 19 1.91 4.80 -16.42
C ARG A 19 3.04 5.01 -15.42
N MET A 20 3.01 6.10 -14.68
CA MET A 20 4.01 6.40 -13.65
C MET A 20 3.99 5.35 -12.53
N LEU A 21 2.81 4.84 -12.15
CA LEU A 21 2.66 3.74 -11.22
C LEU A 21 3.34 2.46 -11.73
N GLU A 22 3.16 2.10 -12.99
CA GLU A 22 3.80 0.92 -13.57
C GLU A 22 5.32 1.07 -13.65
N GLU A 23 5.81 2.26 -14.02
CA GLU A 23 7.24 2.59 -14.00
C GLU A 23 7.82 2.47 -12.58
N ALA A 24 7.13 3.03 -11.58
CA ALA A 24 7.53 2.95 -10.18
C ALA A 24 7.48 1.51 -9.63
N ASN A 25 6.47 0.73 -10.02
CA ASN A 25 6.37 -0.69 -9.67
C ASN A 25 7.55 -1.49 -10.20
N SER A 26 7.93 -1.25 -11.46
CA SER A 26 9.10 -1.87 -12.08
C SER A 26 10.39 -1.50 -11.34
N GLU A 27 10.56 -0.22 -11.02
CA GLU A 27 11.72 0.28 -10.26
C GLU A 27 11.87 -0.41 -8.90
N VAL A 28 10.80 -0.45 -8.11
CA VAL A 28 10.81 -1.09 -6.79
C VAL A 28 11.12 -2.59 -6.91
N ASN A 29 10.62 -3.27 -7.93
CA ASN A 29 10.91 -4.69 -8.16
C ASN A 29 12.38 -4.91 -8.57
N MET A 30 12.96 -4.04 -9.39
CA MET A 30 14.40 -4.07 -9.71
C MET A 30 15.25 -3.84 -8.46
N ILE A 31 14.85 -2.93 -7.57
CA ILE A 31 15.53 -2.70 -6.29
C ILE A 31 15.42 -3.95 -5.39
N ALA A 32 14.25 -4.60 -5.33
CA ALA A 32 14.04 -5.82 -4.55
C ALA A 32 14.96 -6.96 -5.03
N GLU A 33 15.12 -7.13 -6.34
CA GLU A 33 16.06 -8.12 -6.91
C GLU A 33 17.51 -7.81 -6.55
N GLN A 34 17.92 -6.54 -6.56
CA GLN A 34 19.25 -6.14 -6.11
C GLN A 34 19.45 -6.42 -4.61
N ILE A 35 18.46 -6.12 -3.77
CA ILE A 35 18.51 -6.44 -2.34
C ILE A 35 18.71 -7.95 -2.12
N ARG A 36 17.96 -8.80 -2.86
CA ARG A 36 18.11 -10.27 -2.79
C ARG A 36 19.52 -10.74 -3.15
N ARG A 37 20.23 -9.98 -4.00
CA ARG A 37 21.65 -10.22 -4.35
C ARG A 37 22.65 -9.63 -3.34
N GLY A 38 22.18 -9.02 -2.26
CA GLY A 38 23.01 -8.47 -1.18
C GLY A 38 23.37 -7.00 -1.33
N TYR A 39 22.72 -6.25 -2.24
CA TYR A 39 23.00 -4.83 -2.42
C TYR A 39 22.42 -4.00 -1.27
N SER A 40 23.22 -3.05 -0.76
CA SER A 40 22.79 -2.08 0.24
C SER A 40 22.09 -0.88 -0.41
N VAL A 41 21.39 -0.08 0.40
CA VAL A 41 20.73 1.17 -0.05
C VAL A 41 21.65 2.13 -0.83
N LYS A 42 22.95 2.16 -0.49
CA LYS A 42 23.96 2.99 -1.16
C LYS A 42 24.35 2.44 -2.53
N ASN A 43 24.22 1.12 -2.73
CA ASN A 43 24.76 0.41 -3.87
C ASN A 43 23.69 -0.01 -4.89
N VAL A 44 22.41 0.05 -4.53
CA VAL A 44 21.33 -0.23 -5.49
C VAL A 44 21.33 0.83 -6.61
N SER A 45 21.17 0.37 -7.84
CA SER A 45 20.85 1.24 -8.96
C SER A 45 19.42 1.73 -8.79
N VAL A 46 19.24 3.05 -8.88
CA VAL A 46 17.94 3.73 -8.85
C VAL A 46 17.93 4.71 -10.02
N ASP A 47 16.86 4.73 -10.81
CA ASP A 47 16.68 5.71 -11.88
C ASP A 47 16.89 7.13 -11.34
N GLN A 48 17.60 7.96 -12.11
CA GLN A 48 17.94 9.32 -11.73
C GLN A 48 16.70 10.14 -11.31
N LYS A 49 15.55 9.92 -11.96
CA LYS A 49 14.30 10.63 -11.61
C LYS A 49 13.81 10.32 -10.20
N TYR A 50 14.15 9.15 -9.65
CA TYR A 50 13.80 8.74 -8.29
C TYR A 50 14.96 8.91 -7.30
N GLY A 51 16.06 9.56 -7.68
CA GLY A 51 17.25 9.68 -6.84
C GLY A 51 16.98 10.28 -5.45
N GLN A 52 16.04 11.23 -5.35
CA GLN A 52 15.62 11.82 -4.07
C GLN A 52 14.73 10.91 -3.21
N LEU A 53 14.18 9.85 -3.80
CA LEU A 53 13.30 8.87 -3.16
C LEU A 53 14.01 7.53 -2.91
N ARG A 54 15.34 7.46 -3.12
CA ARG A 54 16.14 6.23 -2.99
C ARG A 54 15.84 5.45 -1.71
N GLU A 55 15.87 6.12 -0.56
CA GLU A 55 15.65 5.46 0.73
C GLU A 55 14.22 4.94 0.86
N PHE A 56 13.24 5.72 0.39
CA PHE A 56 11.84 5.33 0.37
C PHE A 56 11.61 4.11 -0.55
N LEU A 57 12.07 4.15 -1.80
CA LEU A 57 11.91 3.02 -2.73
C LEU A 57 12.65 1.77 -2.26
N PHE A 58 13.84 1.93 -1.65
CA PHE A 58 14.55 0.83 -1.02
C PHE A 58 13.74 0.22 0.14
N SER A 59 13.15 1.06 0.99
CA SER A 59 12.28 0.62 2.09
C SER A 59 11.05 -0.12 1.57
N VAL A 60 10.38 0.38 0.52
CA VAL A 60 9.25 -0.31 -0.11
C VAL A 60 9.69 -1.64 -0.71
N ALA A 61 10.85 -1.70 -1.36
CA ALA A 61 11.39 -2.95 -1.92
C ALA A 61 11.70 -3.99 -0.83
N MET A 62 12.32 -3.59 0.28
CA MET A 62 12.51 -4.44 1.47
C MET A 62 11.16 -4.95 1.99
N SER A 63 10.15 -4.08 2.04
CA SER A 63 8.80 -4.45 2.46
C SER A 63 8.16 -5.49 1.54
N ARG A 64 8.35 -5.40 0.21
CA ARG A 64 7.86 -6.42 -0.74
C ARG A 64 8.46 -7.80 -0.47
N ILE A 65 9.76 -7.86 -0.16
CA ILE A 65 10.43 -9.11 0.19
C ILE A 65 9.83 -9.69 1.49
N LYS A 66 9.63 -8.87 2.52
CA LYS A 66 8.98 -9.29 3.78
C LYS A 66 7.52 -9.73 3.57
N ALA A 67 6.84 -9.16 2.57
CA ALA A 67 5.44 -9.39 2.26
C ALA A 67 5.16 -10.64 1.40
N GLU A 68 6.18 -11.23 0.76
CA GLU A 68 6.03 -12.35 -0.18
C GLU A 68 5.25 -13.53 0.39
N GLY A 69 5.48 -13.87 1.66
CA GLY A 69 4.73 -14.93 2.35
C GLY A 69 3.35 -14.53 2.89
N LYS A 70 2.96 -13.25 2.80
CA LYS A 70 1.73 -12.70 3.40
C LYS A 70 0.66 -12.36 2.36
N PHE A 71 1.06 -12.01 1.14
CA PHE A 71 0.20 -11.36 0.16
C PHE A 71 0.43 -11.92 -1.24
N SER A 72 -0.63 -12.30 -1.93
CA SER A 72 -0.59 -12.84 -3.30
C SER A 72 -0.12 -11.84 -4.35
N ARG A 73 -0.25 -10.53 -4.06
CA ARG A 73 0.18 -9.41 -4.92
C ARG A 73 1.41 -8.69 -4.37
N TYR A 74 2.28 -9.38 -3.63
CA TYR A 74 3.43 -8.79 -2.93
C TYR A 74 4.35 -7.94 -3.83
N ASP A 75 4.45 -8.26 -5.12
CA ASP A 75 5.23 -7.56 -6.13
C ASP A 75 4.59 -6.24 -6.61
N ARG A 76 3.36 -5.95 -6.16
CA ARG A 76 2.58 -4.77 -6.50
C ARG A 76 2.13 -3.95 -5.30
N ILE A 77 2.27 -4.47 -4.08
CA ILE A 77 1.93 -3.70 -2.88
C ILE A 77 3.01 -2.70 -2.52
N TRP A 78 2.57 -1.66 -1.84
CA TRP A 78 3.32 -0.54 -1.30
C TRP A 78 3.12 -0.53 0.22
N LEU A 79 4.20 -0.76 0.96
CA LEU A 79 4.19 -0.81 2.42
C LEU A 79 5.45 -0.13 2.96
N ASP A 80 5.32 0.62 4.05
CA ASP A 80 6.47 0.99 4.88
C ASP A 80 6.92 -0.21 5.74
N GLU A 81 8.08 -0.09 6.38
CA GLU A 81 8.62 -1.18 7.20
C GLU A 81 7.66 -1.62 8.32
N TYR A 82 6.95 -0.65 8.92
CA TYR A 82 5.94 -0.90 9.94
C TYR A 82 4.80 -1.75 9.38
N SER A 83 4.18 -1.31 8.28
CA SER A 83 3.06 -2.01 7.66
C SER A 83 3.48 -3.37 7.12
N ALA A 84 4.69 -3.53 6.57
CA ALA A 84 5.20 -4.84 6.16
C ALA A 84 5.28 -5.84 7.32
N SER A 85 5.64 -5.36 8.51
CA SER A 85 5.78 -6.18 9.71
C SER A 85 4.42 -6.53 10.32
N TYR A 86 3.51 -5.56 10.41
CA TYR A 86 2.27 -5.68 11.19
C TYR A 86 0.98 -5.87 10.37
N SER A 87 1.01 -5.74 9.04
CA SER A 87 -0.19 -5.96 8.23
C SER A 87 -0.70 -7.38 8.36
N THR A 88 -2.02 -7.51 8.53
CA THR A 88 -2.74 -8.79 8.57
C THR A 88 -2.48 -9.57 7.27
N PRO A 89 -1.89 -10.79 7.35
CA PRO A 89 -1.69 -11.63 6.18
C PRO A 89 -3.01 -11.97 5.48
N GLU A 90 -2.96 -12.17 4.16
CA GLU A 90 -4.15 -12.37 3.33
C GLU A 90 -5.03 -13.53 3.80
N ILE A 91 -4.42 -14.65 4.19
CA ILE A 91 -5.12 -15.82 4.72
C ILE A 91 -5.93 -15.51 5.99
N VAL A 92 -5.39 -14.68 6.88
CA VAL A 92 -6.06 -14.26 8.12
C VAL A 92 -7.17 -13.25 7.80
N GLY A 93 -6.91 -12.32 6.88
CA GLY A 93 -7.90 -11.36 6.42
C GLY A 93 -9.12 -12.05 5.81
N LYS A 94 -8.91 -13.04 4.93
CA LYS A 94 -9.99 -13.80 4.29
C LYS A 94 -10.81 -14.60 5.29
N TYR A 95 -10.14 -15.23 6.28
CA TYR A 95 -10.83 -15.89 7.38
C TYR A 95 -11.75 -14.93 8.16
N ARG A 96 -11.27 -13.71 8.46
CA ARG A 96 -12.07 -12.67 9.13
C ARG A 96 -13.23 -12.20 8.25
N ALA A 97 -12.97 -11.91 6.98
CA ALA A 97 -13.97 -11.46 6.01
C ALA A 97 -15.11 -12.49 5.84
N GLY A 98 -14.80 -13.78 5.85
CA GLY A 98 -15.81 -14.85 5.77
C GLY A 98 -16.73 -14.93 6.98
N ARG A 99 -16.27 -14.49 8.17
CA ARG A 99 -17.04 -14.52 9.42
C ARG A 99 -17.80 -13.22 9.68
N ILE A 100 -17.23 -12.09 9.31
CA ILE A 100 -17.85 -10.78 9.49
C ILE A 100 -18.71 -10.50 8.26
N ARG A 101 -20.02 -10.80 8.36
CA ARG A 101 -21.02 -10.44 7.35
C ARG A 101 -21.88 -9.31 7.89
N SER A 102 -21.36 -8.10 7.78
CA SER A 102 -22.03 -6.89 8.25
C SER A 102 -22.28 -5.93 7.10
N ARG A 103 -23.30 -5.07 7.20
CA ARG A 103 -23.58 -4.11 6.12
C ARG A 103 -22.49 -3.06 5.96
N LYS A 104 -21.80 -2.68 7.04
CA LYS A 104 -20.77 -1.62 7.03
C LYS A 104 -19.76 -1.82 8.17
N ILE A 105 -18.47 -1.69 7.87
CA ILE A 105 -17.34 -1.83 8.81
C ILE A 105 -16.53 -0.53 8.80
N PHE A 106 -16.08 -0.10 9.98
CA PHE A 106 -15.07 0.94 10.12
C PHE A 106 -13.75 0.30 10.59
N ASP A 107 -12.69 0.44 9.79
CA ASP A 107 -11.34 -0.01 10.10
C ASP A 107 -10.52 1.21 10.58
N LEU A 108 -10.37 1.35 11.90
CA LEU A 108 -9.73 2.50 12.53
C LEU A 108 -8.24 2.23 12.72
N GLY A 109 -7.37 3.14 12.27
CA GLY A 109 -5.92 2.91 12.26
C GLY A 109 -5.54 1.87 11.21
N ALA A 110 -6.11 2.01 10.01
CA ALA A 110 -6.06 1.00 8.96
C ALA A 110 -4.65 0.76 8.38
N GLY A 111 -3.69 1.64 8.67
CA GLY A 111 -2.34 1.60 8.12
C GLY A 111 -2.37 1.65 6.59
N ALA A 112 -1.60 0.78 5.95
CA ALA A 112 -1.62 0.61 4.49
C ALA A 112 -2.82 -0.23 3.99
N CYS A 113 -3.92 -0.26 4.74
CA CYS A 113 -5.25 -0.74 4.36
C CYS A 113 -5.40 -2.21 3.95
N MET A 114 -4.39 -3.07 4.19
CA MET A 114 -4.44 -4.48 3.75
C MET A 114 -5.65 -5.24 4.30
N GLN A 115 -5.97 -5.06 5.58
CA GLN A 115 -7.14 -5.70 6.17
C GLN A 115 -8.44 -5.13 5.60
N ALA A 116 -8.54 -3.81 5.49
CA ALA A 116 -9.70 -3.15 4.92
C ALA A 116 -10.00 -3.66 3.50
N ILE A 117 -8.97 -3.74 2.64
CA ILE A 117 -9.03 -4.27 1.27
C ILE A 117 -9.67 -5.66 1.26
N ILE A 118 -9.19 -6.56 2.10
CA ILE A 118 -9.69 -7.94 2.15
C ILE A 118 -11.11 -8.01 2.73
N LEU A 119 -11.42 -7.23 3.77
CA LEU A 119 -12.76 -7.22 4.38
C LEU A 119 -13.84 -6.80 3.39
N ALA A 120 -13.52 -5.91 2.46
CA ALA A 120 -14.51 -5.42 1.52
C ALA A 120 -14.74 -6.29 0.28
N GLU A 121 -14.04 -7.42 0.16
CA GLU A 121 -14.47 -8.47 -0.77
C GLU A 121 -15.94 -8.87 -0.50
N HIS A 122 -16.43 -8.69 0.74
CA HIS A 122 -17.77 -9.07 1.17
C HIS A 122 -18.54 -8.00 1.97
N ASN A 123 -17.93 -6.85 2.26
CA ASN A 123 -18.51 -5.83 3.15
C ASN A 123 -18.33 -4.41 2.57
N GLU A 124 -19.15 -3.44 3.02
CA GLU A 124 -18.83 -2.01 2.84
C GLU A 124 -17.82 -1.61 3.93
N VAL A 125 -16.63 -1.13 3.58
CA VAL A 125 -15.58 -0.80 4.56
C VAL A 125 -15.19 0.68 4.45
N VAL A 126 -15.05 1.33 5.60
CA VAL A 126 -14.50 2.69 5.73
C VAL A 126 -13.17 2.55 6.48
N ALA A 127 -12.07 2.85 5.81
CA ALA A 127 -10.74 2.78 6.40
C ALA A 127 -10.33 4.19 6.84
N ILE A 128 -9.87 4.35 8.08
CA ILE A 128 -9.44 5.63 8.61
C ILE A 128 -7.98 5.50 9.01
N GLU A 129 -7.14 6.36 8.45
CA GLU A 129 -5.70 6.41 8.70
C GLU A 129 -5.27 7.87 8.83
N GLU A 130 -4.54 8.18 9.90
CA GLU A 130 -4.06 9.54 10.19
C GLU A 130 -2.80 9.87 9.39
N ASP A 131 -1.93 8.87 9.14
CA ASP A 131 -0.70 9.08 8.39
C ASP A 131 -1.00 9.21 6.88
N PRO A 132 -0.74 10.38 6.27
CA PRO A 132 -1.06 10.63 4.87
C PRO A 132 -0.25 9.75 3.89
N LEU A 133 0.96 9.35 4.26
CA LEU A 133 1.75 8.45 3.43
C LEU A 133 1.09 7.06 3.43
N ARG A 134 0.77 6.49 4.60
CA ARG A 134 0.11 5.18 4.69
C ARG A 134 -1.27 5.17 4.05
N ALA A 135 -2.01 6.27 4.15
CA ALA A 135 -3.23 6.49 3.39
C ALA A 135 -2.98 6.33 1.88
N ASN A 136 -1.97 6.99 1.32
CA ASN A 136 -1.59 6.82 -0.09
C ASN A 136 -1.09 5.40 -0.43
N LEU A 137 -0.29 4.77 0.45
CA LEU A 137 0.14 3.38 0.26
C LEU A 137 -1.05 2.42 0.22
N GLY A 138 -2.02 2.61 1.12
CA GLY A 138 -3.28 1.87 1.11
C GLY A 138 -4.05 2.06 -0.19
N ARG A 139 -4.00 3.28 -0.75
CA ARG A 139 -4.56 3.57 -2.08
C ARG A 139 -3.90 2.77 -3.20
N LEU A 140 -2.58 2.73 -3.21
CA LEU A 140 -1.84 1.94 -4.19
C LEU A 140 -2.14 0.44 -4.04
N ASN A 141 -2.28 -0.03 -2.81
CA ASN A 141 -2.59 -1.43 -2.52
C ASN A 141 -3.96 -1.84 -3.04
N SER A 142 -5.00 -1.02 -2.91
CA SER A 142 -6.31 -1.43 -3.42
C SER A 142 -6.32 -1.53 -4.95
N ILE A 143 -5.55 -0.68 -5.65
CA ILE A 143 -5.39 -0.76 -7.10
C ILE A 143 -4.80 -2.13 -7.46
N ALA A 144 -3.77 -2.59 -6.74
CA ALA A 144 -3.17 -3.90 -6.95
C ALA A 144 -4.15 -5.08 -6.72
N TYR A 145 -5.15 -4.91 -5.87
CA TYR A 145 -6.18 -5.91 -5.59
C TYR A 145 -7.49 -5.68 -6.36
N GLY A 146 -7.57 -4.65 -7.21
CA GLY A 146 -8.79 -4.30 -7.94
C GLY A 146 -9.96 -3.87 -7.06
N SER A 147 -9.70 -3.45 -5.82
CA SER A 147 -10.74 -2.94 -4.91
C SER A 147 -10.97 -1.45 -5.17
N SER A 148 -12.23 -1.01 -5.28
CA SER A 148 -12.56 0.37 -5.63
C SER A 148 -12.67 1.30 -4.42
N PHE A 149 -11.96 2.44 -4.48
CA PHE A 149 -12.15 3.56 -3.56
C PHE A 149 -13.38 4.40 -3.93
N ALA A 150 -14.05 4.93 -2.92
CA ALA A 150 -14.54 6.30 -2.98
C ALA A 150 -13.70 7.23 -2.11
N GLU A 151 -13.44 8.38 -2.69
CA GLU A 151 -13.21 9.59 -1.91
C GLU A 151 -14.59 10.08 -1.44
N GLY A 152 -14.78 10.13 -0.13
CA GLY A 152 -16.08 10.44 0.44
C GLY A 152 -16.02 11.63 1.37
N ASN A 153 -16.39 12.80 0.85
CA ASN A 153 -17.10 13.80 1.66
C ASN A 153 -18.64 13.68 1.53
N LYS A 154 -19.19 12.70 0.79
CA LYS A 154 -20.64 12.42 0.78
C LYS A 154 -20.97 10.93 0.60
N CYS A 155 -21.77 10.44 1.54
CA CYS A 155 -22.32 9.09 1.61
C CYS A 155 -23.23 8.74 0.42
N ARG A 156 -22.99 7.59 -0.23
CA ARG A 156 -23.94 6.47 -0.48
C ARG A 156 -23.44 5.56 -1.63
N GLY A 157 -23.42 4.25 -1.36
CA GLY A 157 -23.41 3.18 -2.38
C GLY A 157 -22.03 2.56 -2.65
N SER A 158 -21.79 1.39 -2.02
CA SER A 158 -20.76 0.39 -2.37
C SER A 158 -19.41 0.96 -2.81
N LYS A 159 -18.67 1.51 -1.86
CA LYS A 159 -17.47 2.30 -2.11
C LYS A 159 -16.65 2.35 -0.81
N PHE A 160 -15.37 2.01 -0.84
CA PHE A 160 -14.48 2.25 0.31
C PHE A 160 -14.42 3.74 0.63
N HIS A 161 -14.25 4.16 1.88
CA HIS A 161 -14.07 5.60 2.20
C HIS A 161 -12.79 5.78 3.02
N LEU A 162 -11.92 6.72 2.62
CA LEU A 162 -10.74 7.16 3.37
C LEU A 162 -11.00 8.57 3.91
N CYS A 163 -11.09 8.73 5.23
CA CYS A 163 -11.23 10.06 5.84
C CYS A 163 -9.85 10.68 6.03
N LYS A 164 -9.65 11.86 5.44
CA LYS A 164 -8.55 12.78 5.75
C LYS A 164 -8.84 13.54 7.04
#